data_AF-A0A957AET0-F1
#
_entry.id   AF-A0A957AET0-F1
#
_cell.length_a   1.000
_cell.length_b   1.000
_cell.length_c   1.000
_cell.angle_alpha   90.00
_cell.angle_beta   90.00
_cell.angle_gamma   90.00
#
_symmetry.space_group_name_H-M   'P 1'
#
loop_
_entity.id
_entity.type
_entity.pdbx_description
1 polymer ?
#
loop_
_entity_poly.entity_id
_entity_poly.type
_entity_poly.pdbx_seq_one_letter_code
_entity_poly.pdbx_strand_id
1 'polypeptide(L)'
;GPGGGHLLAKPAEEICLLHILEALEGSLAPLACLETHEGEAICGQDWVWQEIYDMMRARLAAVSLADLVEHERVHERDIAINYSI
;
A
#
# COMPACT_ATOMS: atom_id res chain seq x y z
N GLY A 1 -9.61 18.16 -21.68
CA GLY A 1 -9.78 18.66 -23.06
C GLY A 1 -9.29 17.62 -24.05
N PRO A 2 -9.33 17.88 -25.36
CA PRO A 2 -8.71 16.99 -26.36
C PRO A 2 -7.23 16.81 -26.03
N GLY A 3 -6.79 15.57 -25.79
CA GLY A 3 -5.44 15.24 -25.29
C GLY A 3 -5.27 15.28 -23.76
N GLY A 4 -6.37 15.36 -23.00
CA GLY A 4 -6.34 15.28 -21.54
C GLY A 4 -6.12 13.86 -21.01
N GLY A 5 -5.70 13.77 -19.75
CA GLY A 5 -5.46 12.51 -19.05
C GLY A 5 -4.86 12.78 -17.68
N HIS A 6 -4.51 11.71 -16.98
CA HIS A 6 -3.79 11.80 -15.71
C HIS A 6 -2.34 11.36 -15.90
N LEU A 7 -1.46 12.05 -15.20
CA LEU A 7 -0.05 11.71 -15.06
C LEU A 7 0.24 11.57 -13.57
N LEU A 8 1.28 10.82 -13.23
CA LEU A 8 1.75 10.78 -11.85
C LEU A 8 2.20 12.18 -11.43
N ALA A 9 1.73 12.61 -10.25
CA ALA A 9 2.10 13.91 -9.68
C ALA A 9 3.53 13.92 -9.12
N LYS A 10 4.15 12.75 -8.96
CA LYS A 10 5.50 12.51 -8.43
C LYS A 10 6.14 11.32 -9.17
N PRO A 11 7.47 11.15 -9.10
CA PRO A 11 8.13 9.92 -9.54
C PRO A 11 7.53 8.66 -8.90
N ALA A 12 7.50 7.54 -9.62
CA ALA A 12 6.89 6.30 -9.14
C ALA A 12 7.62 5.70 -7.93
N GLU A 13 8.91 6.00 -7.79
CA GLU A 13 9.78 5.63 -6.68
C GLU A 13 9.40 6.35 -5.38
N GLU A 14 8.72 7.50 -5.47
CA GLU A 14 8.27 8.31 -4.32
C GLU A 14 6.83 8.00 -3.90
N ILE A 15 6.11 7.16 -4.66
CA ILE A 15 4.73 6.79 -4.39
C ILE A 15 4.71 5.36 -3.84
N CYS A 16 4.61 5.19 -2.52
CA CYS A 16 4.46 3.86 -1.93
C CYS A 16 3.03 3.35 -1.94
N LEU A 17 2.87 2.04 -1.78
CA LEU A 17 1.58 1.37 -1.74
C LEU A 17 0.72 1.87 -0.57
N LEU A 18 1.34 2.29 0.54
CA LEU A 18 0.63 2.93 1.65
C LEU A 18 -0.07 4.24 1.19
N HIS A 19 0.62 5.10 0.42
CA HIS A 19 0.02 6.33 -0.10
C HIS A 19 -1.20 6.04 -0.98
N ILE A 20 -1.11 5.00 -1.82
CA ILE A 20 -2.18 4.62 -2.75
C ILE A 20 -3.40 4.15 -1.96
N LEU A 21 -3.21 3.25 -1.00
CA LEU A 21 -4.30 2.69 -0.20
C LEU A 21 -4.94 3.75 0.71
N GLU A 22 -4.15 4.58 1.37
CA GLU A 22 -4.69 5.66 2.20
C GLU A 22 -5.46 6.71 1.37
N ALA A 23 -5.05 6.97 0.12
CA ALA A 23 -5.76 7.89 -0.76
C ALA A 23 -7.10 7.34 -1.28
N LEU A 24 -7.24 6.02 -1.40
CA LEU A 24 -8.45 5.37 -1.91
C LEU A 24 -9.43 5.00 -0.79
N GLU A 25 -8.93 4.44 0.30
CA GLU A 25 -9.74 3.87 1.39
C GLU A 25 -9.81 4.79 2.62
N GLY A 26 -8.85 5.71 2.76
CA GLY A 26 -8.69 6.51 3.98
C GLY A 26 -7.87 5.76 5.04
N SER A 27 -8.35 5.75 6.29
CA SER A 27 -7.67 5.05 7.38
C SER A 27 -7.63 3.55 7.13
N LEU A 28 -6.45 2.95 7.30
CA LEU A 28 -6.26 1.49 7.23
C LEU A 28 -6.33 0.82 8.62
N ALA A 29 -6.72 1.57 9.66
CA ALA A 29 -6.77 1.04 11.02
C ALA A 29 -7.75 -0.14 11.11
N PRO A 30 -7.35 -1.28 11.68
CA PRO A 30 -8.23 -2.46 11.76
C PRO A 30 -9.34 -2.29 12.80
N LEU A 31 -9.21 -1.31 13.70
CA LEU A 31 -10.15 -0.99 14.75
C LEU A 31 -10.31 0.53 14.87
N ALA A 32 -11.53 0.99 15.14
CA ALA A 32 -11.82 2.41 15.32
C ALA A 32 -10.99 3.06 16.44
N CYS A 33 -10.67 2.31 17.50
CA CYS A 33 -9.84 2.81 18.61
C CYS A 33 -8.37 3.07 18.21
N LEU A 34 -7.93 2.62 17.03
CA LEU A 34 -6.59 2.84 16.49
C LEU A 34 -6.55 3.95 15.43
N GLU A 35 -7.68 4.53 15.05
CA GLU A 35 -7.75 5.61 14.03
C GLU A 35 -7.20 6.94 14.55
N THR A 36 -7.56 7.28 15.78
CA THR A 36 -7.06 8.46 16.48
C THR A 36 -6.09 7.98 17.54
N HIS A 37 -4.80 8.30 17.42
CA HIS A 37 -3.78 8.06 18.45
C HIS A 37 -4.09 8.73 19.83
N GLU A 38 -5.30 9.27 19.99
CA GLU A 38 -5.83 10.00 21.14
C GLU A 38 -6.84 9.18 21.97
N GLY A 39 -7.13 7.94 21.59
CA GLY A 39 -8.05 7.06 22.33
C GLY A 39 -7.35 6.24 23.40
N GLU A 40 -7.77 6.37 24.67
CA GLU A 40 -7.46 5.40 25.71
C GLU A 40 -7.83 3.99 25.21
N ALA A 41 -6.94 3.01 25.42
CA ALA A 41 -7.14 1.61 25.09
C ALA A 41 -8.54 1.13 25.52
N ILE A 42 -9.47 1.05 24.57
CA ILE A 42 -10.87 0.68 24.88
C ILE A 42 -10.96 -0.82 25.23
N CYS A 43 -9.89 -1.59 24.94
CA CYS A 43 -9.84 -3.02 25.18
C CYS A 43 -8.39 -3.53 25.36
N GLY A 44 -8.20 -4.57 26.18
CA GLY A 44 -6.87 -5.12 26.49
C GLY A 44 -6.16 -5.86 25.34
N GLN A 45 -6.75 -5.86 24.14
CA GLN A 45 -6.16 -6.40 22.91
C GLN A 45 -5.60 -5.31 21.99
N ASP A 46 -5.66 -4.04 22.38
CA ASP A 46 -5.19 -2.92 21.55
C ASP A 46 -3.73 -3.09 21.13
N TRP A 47 -2.86 -3.53 22.03
CA TRP A 47 -1.42 -3.64 21.82
C TRP A 47 -1.07 -4.58 20.66
N VAL A 48 -1.76 -5.73 20.56
CA VAL A 48 -1.51 -6.70 19.49
C VAL A 48 -2.06 -6.18 18.16
N TRP A 49 -3.18 -5.48 18.18
CA TRP A 49 -3.74 -4.88 16.96
C TRP A 49 -2.93 -3.67 16.49
N GLN A 50 -2.38 -2.87 17.40
CA GLN A 50 -1.46 -1.79 17.09
C GLN A 50 -0.17 -2.34 16.47
N GLU A 51 0.41 -3.39 17.05
CA GLU A 51 1.59 -4.05 16.49
C GLU A 51 1.34 -4.56 15.06
N ILE A 52 0.24 -5.28 14.83
CA ILE A 52 -0.15 -5.76 13.50
C ILE A 52 -0.34 -4.59 12.53
N TYR A 53 -1.02 -3.53 12.99
CA TYR A 53 -1.30 -2.36 12.17
C TYR A 53 0.00 -1.64 11.75
N ASP A 54 0.93 -1.44 12.67
CA ASP A 54 2.22 -0.81 12.41
C ASP A 54 3.08 -1.65 11.46
N MET A 55 3.12 -2.97 11.66
CA MET A 55 3.83 -3.89 10.75
C MET A 55 3.26 -3.85 9.34
N MET A 56 1.93 -3.84 9.21
CA MET A 56 1.25 -3.73 7.92
C MET A 56 1.61 -2.41 7.24
N ARG A 57 1.47 -1.27 7.94
CA ARG A 57 1.80 0.05 7.37
C ARG A 57 3.27 0.13 6.96
N ALA A 58 4.18 -0.36 7.80
CA ALA A 58 5.61 -0.40 7.48
C ALA A 58 5.89 -1.20 6.21
N ARG A 59 5.22 -2.36 6.03
CA ARG A 59 5.36 -3.16 4.81
C ARG A 59 4.83 -2.44 3.58
N LEU A 60 3.66 -1.82 3.68
CA LEU A 60 3.04 -1.06 2.58
C LEU A 60 3.86 0.20 2.21
N ALA A 61 4.47 0.85 3.21
CA ALA A 61 5.33 2.00 2.99
C ALA A 61 6.67 1.63 2.31
N ALA A 62 7.13 0.40 2.50
CA ALA A 62 8.39 -0.09 1.94
C ALA A 62 8.31 -0.55 0.47
N VAL A 63 7.12 -0.53 -0.15
CA VAL A 63 6.91 -0.94 -1.55
C VAL A 63 6.48 0.27 -2.36
N SER A 64 7.30 0.68 -3.34
CA SER A 64 6.98 1.77 -4.26
C SER A 64 6.14 1.30 -5.45
N LEU A 65 5.49 2.25 -6.14
CA LEU A 65 4.80 1.98 -7.40
C LEU A 65 5.78 1.49 -8.47
N ALA A 66 7.03 1.97 -8.45
CA ALA A 66 8.09 1.47 -9.33
C ALA A 66 8.40 -0.01 -9.06
N ASP A 67 8.47 -0.42 -7.79
CA ASP A 67 8.68 -1.82 -7.41
C ASP A 67 7.55 -2.72 -7.91
N LEU A 68 6.30 -2.26 -7.82
CA LEU A 68 5.13 -2.99 -8.33
C LEU A 68 5.21 -3.19 -9.85
N VAL A 69 5.57 -2.15 -10.59
CA VAL A 69 5.73 -2.23 -12.04
C VAL A 69 6.83 -3.22 -12.41
N GLU A 70 7.98 -3.19 -11.74
CA GLU A 70 9.07 -4.12 -12.01
C GLU A 70 8.67 -5.56 -11.68
N HIS A 71 7.99 -5.78 -10.56
CA HIS A 71 7.49 -7.11 -10.18
C HIS A 71 6.50 -7.66 -11.21
N GLU A 72 5.61 -6.82 -11.76
CA GLU A 72 4.68 -7.25 -12.82
C GLU A 72 5.41 -7.59 -14.11
N ARG A 73 6.42 -6.80 -14.51
CA ARG A 73 7.22 -7.11 -15.72
C ARG A 73 7.95 -8.45 -15.60
N VAL A 74 8.46 -8.78 -14.42
CA VAL A 74 9.08 -10.08 -14.15
C VAL A 74 8.04 -11.19 -14.24
N HIS A 75 6.89 -11.01 -13.61
CA HIS A 75 5.79 -11.97 -13.62
C HIS A 75 5.28 -12.25 -15.06
N GLU A 76 5.06 -11.22 -15.87
CA GLU A 76 4.67 -11.35 -17.28
C GLU A 76 5.72 -12.12 -18.11
N ARG A 77 7.01 -11.85 -17.88
CA ARG A 77 8.11 -12.55 -18.55
C ARG A 77 8.13 -14.04 -18.19
N ASP A 78 7.97 -14.37 -16.92
CA ASP A 78 8.01 -15.75 -16.45
C ASP A 78 6.81 -16.55 -17.00
N ILE A 79 5.64 -15.93 -17.06
CA ILE A 79 4.44 -16.45 -17.74
C ILE A 79 4.75 -16.72 -19.22
N ALA A 80 5.31 -15.75 -19.95
CA ALA A 80 5.60 -15.90 -21.38
C ALA A 80 6.61 -17.03 -21.70
N ILE A 81 7.62 -17.22 -20.83
CA ILE A 81 8.58 -18.33 -20.94
C ILE A 81 7.87 -19.67 -20.77
N ASN A 82 6.98 -19.79 -19.78
CA ASN A 82 6.27 -21.03 -19.49
C ASN A 82 5.36 -21.50 -20.64
N TYR A 83 4.81 -20.57 -21.43
CA TYR A 83 4.00 -20.89 -22.61
C TYR A 83 4.80 -21.14 -23.91
N SER A 84 6.12 -21.00 -23.87
CA SER A 84 7.01 -21.22 -25.02
C SER A 84 7.66 -22.62 -25.03
N ILE A 85 7.22 -23.53 -24.14
CA ILE A 85 7.67 -24.92 -24.03
C ILE A 85 6.63 -25.87 -24.65
#